data_AF-H1KVQ9-F1
#
_entry.id   AF-H1KVQ9-F1
#
_cell.length_a   1.000
_cell.length_b   1.000
_cell.length_c   1.000
_cell.angle_alpha   90.00
_cell.angle_beta   90.00
_cell.angle_gamma   90.00
#
_symmetry.space_group_name_H-M   'P 1'
#
loop_
_entity.id
_entity.type
_entity.pdbx_description
1 polymer ?
#
loop_
_entity_poly.entity_id
_entity_poly.type
_entity_poly.pdbx_seq_one_letter_code
_entity_poly.pdbx_strand_id
1 'polypeptide(L)'
;MPEYFLVDDGVRMPRWCELGHAEDGCFWIDFKARKTPYDAGRPLAVVEAENPSALLKRRPKEIADLERDHALRLLLDPWSGQGWLSTDGRFYGCSFFAHDDLAHALLGRHVGELEDAGWIRVHADSFRMSPVFRRETTARQIATLAALGFADSHAPGGRRTWREPPRDQPPPRYAYRPAAKEV
;
A
#
# COMPACT_ATOMS: atom_id res chain seq x y z
N MET A 1 0.48 -3.35 28.59
CA MET A 1 0.87 -2.58 27.38
C MET A 1 -0.39 -2.39 26.54
N PRO A 2 -0.52 -1.32 25.74
CA PRO A 2 -1.63 -1.19 24.80
C PRO A 2 -1.77 -2.42 23.89
N GLU A 3 -3.01 -2.81 23.62
CA GLU A 3 -3.34 -3.86 22.65
C GLU A 3 -3.70 -3.22 21.31
N TYR A 4 -3.06 -3.69 20.25
CA TYR A 4 -3.35 -3.32 18.88
C TYR A 4 -3.99 -4.50 18.17
N PHE A 5 -5.13 -4.27 17.53
CA PHE A 5 -5.91 -5.27 16.83
C PHE A 5 -5.82 -5.04 15.33
N LEU A 6 -5.53 -6.10 14.56
CA LEU A 6 -5.69 -6.06 13.11
C LEU A 6 -7.16 -6.37 12.80
N VAL A 7 -7.91 -5.39 12.32
CA VAL A 7 -9.37 -5.48 12.14
C VAL A 7 -9.75 -5.47 10.66
N ASP A 8 -10.54 -6.45 10.24
CA ASP A 8 -11.12 -6.56 8.91
C ASP A 8 -12.58 -6.08 8.90
N ASP A 9 -12.91 -5.16 7.99
CA ASP A 9 -14.29 -4.65 7.77
C ASP A 9 -14.97 -5.32 6.55
N GLY A 10 -14.30 -6.28 5.90
CA GLY A 10 -14.80 -7.02 4.76
C GLY A 10 -14.77 -6.26 3.43
N VAL A 11 -14.48 -4.96 3.45
CA VAL A 11 -14.50 -4.07 2.28
C VAL A 11 -13.11 -3.56 1.93
N ARG A 12 -12.29 -3.28 2.94
CA ARG A 12 -10.98 -2.64 2.81
C ARG A 12 -9.88 -3.56 3.30
N MET A 13 -8.63 -3.09 3.17
CA MET A 13 -7.53 -3.74 3.87
C MET A 13 -7.77 -3.77 5.38
N PRO A 14 -7.40 -4.87 6.05
CA PRO A 14 -7.38 -4.88 7.50
C PRO A 14 -6.47 -3.78 8.04
N ARG A 15 -6.90 -3.16 9.13
CA ARG A 15 -6.21 -2.00 9.72
C ARG A 15 -5.85 -2.27 11.17
N TRP A 16 -4.70 -1.75 11.57
CA TRP A 16 -4.34 -1.72 12.99
C TRP A 16 -5.19 -0.68 13.71
N CYS A 17 -5.89 -1.15 14.74
CA CYS A 17 -6.84 -0.40 15.51
C CYS A 17 -6.58 -0.59 17.01
N GLU A 18 -6.97 0.41 17.78
CA GLU A 18 -7.21 0.28 19.21
C GLU A 18 -8.72 0.11 19.46
N LEU A 19 -9.09 -0.53 20.57
CA LEU A 19 -10.48 -0.58 21.00
C LEU A 19 -10.81 0.70 21.77
N GLY A 20 -11.71 1.51 21.22
CA GLY A 20 -12.24 2.70 21.85
C GLY A 20 -13.57 2.44 22.55
N HIS A 21 -13.79 3.16 23.65
CA HIS A 21 -15.05 3.15 24.41
C HIS A 21 -15.63 4.57 24.46
N ALA A 22 -16.94 4.70 24.24
CA ALA A 22 -17.73 5.91 24.45
C ALA A 22 -19.04 5.57 25.17
N GLU A 23 -19.82 6.59 25.57
CA GLU A 23 -21.09 6.40 26.27
C GLU A 23 -22.10 5.55 25.48
N ASP A 24 -22.02 5.59 24.15
CA ASP A 24 -22.90 4.90 23.20
C ASP A 24 -22.37 3.52 22.73
N GLY A 25 -21.19 3.10 23.19
CA GLY A 25 -20.67 1.75 22.94
C GLY A 25 -19.17 1.69 22.60
N CYS A 26 -18.77 0.58 21.98
CA CYS A 26 -17.39 0.32 21.58
C CYS A 26 -17.20 0.57 20.07
N PHE A 27 -15.99 0.98 19.68
CA PHE A 27 -15.60 1.15 18.28
C PHE A 27 -14.13 0.85 18.08
N TRP A 28 -13.76 0.44 16.87
CA TRP A 28 -12.38 0.33 16.44
C TRP A 28 -11.88 1.70 15.97
N ILE A 29 -10.73 2.15 16.46
CA ILE A 29 -10.08 3.38 16.00
C ILE A 29 -8.72 3.08 15.40
N ASP A 30 -8.53 3.40 14.12
CA ASP A 30 -7.25 3.20 13.45
C ASP A 30 -6.27 4.37 13.68
N PHE A 31 -5.03 4.21 13.23
CA PHE A 31 -3.97 5.22 13.37
C PHE A 31 -4.23 6.54 12.63
N LYS A 32 -5.25 6.59 11.76
CA LYS A 32 -5.73 7.81 11.10
C LYS A 32 -6.95 8.39 11.83
N ALA A 33 -7.22 7.94 13.06
CA ALA A 33 -8.36 8.30 13.90
C ALA A 33 -9.74 7.98 13.27
N ARG A 34 -9.79 7.08 12.28
CA ARG A 34 -11.06 6.68 11.66
C ARG A 34 -11.74 5.66 12.57
N LYS A 35 -13.02 5.90 12.88
CA LYS A 35 -13.84 5.02 13.71
C LYS A 35 -14.62 4.03 12.85
N THR A 36 -14.65 2.78 13.28
CA THR A 36 -15.49 1.71 12.73
C THR A 36 -16.32 1.13 13.88
N PRO A 37 -17.65 0.99 13.75
CA PRO A 37 -18.46 0.33 14.79
C PRO A 37 -17.89 -1.03 15.16
N TYR A 38 -17.91 -1.40 16.43
CA TYR A 38 -17.30 -2.65 16.92
C TYR A 38 -17.81 -3.88 16.14
N ASP A 39 -19.13 -4.00 15.99
CA ASP A 39 -19.78 -5.15 15.32
C ASP A 39 -19.55 -5.20 13.80
N ALA A 40 -19.07 -4.10 13.20
CA ALA A 40 -18.74 -4.05 11.78
C ALA A 40 -17.29 -4.50 11.49
N GLY A 41 -16.46 -4.66 12.53
CA GLY A 41 -15.06 -5.06 12.41
C GLY A 41 -14.80 -6.41 13.05
N ARG A 42 -14.15 -7.32 12.31
CA ARG A 42 -13.69 -8.60 12.82
C ARG A 42 -12.20 -8.52 13.20
N PRO A 43 -11.82 -8.71 14.48
CA PRO A 43 -10.41 -8.81 14.84
C PRO A 43 -9.83 -10.10 14.26
N LEU A 44 -8.71 -9.96 13.54
CA LEU A 44 -7.97 -11.06 12.93
C LEU A 44 -6.74 -11.45 13.77
N ALA A 45 -6.12 -10.47 14.43
CA ALA A 45 -4.97 -10.68 15.28
C ALA A 45 -4.87 -9.57 16.34
N VAL A 46 -4.11 -9.83 17.41
CA VAL A 46 -3.81 -8.86 18.47
C VAL A 46 -2.32 -8.90 18.80
N VAL A 47 -1.73 -7.73 19.04
CA VAL A 47 -0.34 -7.58 19.46
C VAL A 47 -0.23 -6.50 20.52
N GLU A 48 0.45 -6.83 21.62
CA GLU A 48 0.81 -5.85 22.62
C GLU A 48 2.10 -5.09 22.26
N ALA A 49 2.02 -3.77 22.25
CA ALA A 49 3.17 -2.90 21.99
C ALA A 49 3.04 -1.56 22.71
N GLU A 50 4.17 -0.89 22.95
CA GLU A 50 4.18 0.41 23.64
C GLU A 50 3.62 1.55 22.78
N ASN A 51 3.71 1.42 21.44
CA ASN A 51 3.27 2.39 20.45
C ASN A 51 3.16 1.74 19.06
N PRO A 52 2.54 2.40 18.07
CA PRO A 52 2.41 1.89 16.71
C PRO A 52 3.75 1.53 16.05
N SER A 53 4.81 2.32 16.26
CA SER A 53 6.13 2.03 15.69
C SER A 53 6.73 0.72 16.24
N ALA A 54 6.55 0.45 17.52
CA ALA A 54 7.00 -0.79 18.15
C ALA A 54 6.19 -2.01 17.68
N LEU A 55 4.87 -1.84 17.49
CA LEU A 55 3.99 -2.85 16.90
C LEU A 55 4.53 -3.33 15.54
N LEU A 56 4.83 -2.40 14.63
CA LEU A 56 5.29 -2.74 13.28
C LEU A 56 6.62 -3.50 13.27
N LYS A 57 7.50 -3.20 14.23
CA LYS A 57 8.80 -3.90 14.39
C LYS A 57 8.66 -5.29 14.99
N ARG A 58 7.68 -5.49 15.89
CA ARG A 58 7.50 -6.74 16.65
C ARG A 58 6.64 -7.77 15.93
N ARG A 59 5.88 -7.33 14.93
CA ARG A 59 4.88 -8.11 14.19
C ARG A 59 5.34 -9.57 13.93
N PRO A 60 4.67 -10.56 14.54
CA PRO A 60 4.88 -11.98 14.26
C PRO A 60 4.73 -12.32 12.77
N LYS A 61 5.47 -13.34 12.33
CA LYS A 61 5.50 -13.76 10.93
C LYS A 61 4.11 -14.14 10.41
N GLU A 62 3.31 -14.80 11.23
CA GLU A 62 1.96 -15.27 10.89
C GLU A 62 1.02 -14.09 10.59
N ILE A 63 1.16 -12.99 11.33
CA ILE A 63 0.38 -11.77 11.10
C ILE A 63 0.86 -11.07 9.83
N ALA A 64 2.17 -11.00 9.61
CA ALA A 64 2.73 -10.42 8.39
C ALA A 64 2.30 -11.22 7.14
N ASP A 65 2.27 -12.55 7.23
CA ASP A 65 1.77 -13.43 6.16
C ASP A 65 0.27 -13.20 5.91
N LEU A 66 -0.53 -13.02 6.96
CA LEU A 66 -1.94 -12.67 6.84
C LEU A 66 -2.17 -11.30 6.17
N GLU A 67 -1.46 -10.27 6.61
CA GLU A 67 -1.54 -8.93 5.98
C GLU A 67 -1.13 -8.98 4.51
N ARG A 68 -0.08 -9.75 4.19
CA ARG A 68 0.36 -9.98 2.81
C ARG A 68 -0.72 -10.64 1.97
N ASP A 69 -1.38 -11.68 2.47
CA ASP A 69 -2.45 -12.36 1.75
C ASP A 69 -3.64 -11.41 1.46
N HIS A 70 -4.00 -10.57 2.42
CA HIS A 70 -4.99 -9.51 2.20
C HIS A 70 -4.51 -8.49 1.16
N ALA A 71 -3.25 -8.06 1.20
CA ALA A 71 -2.67 -7.14 0.23
C ALA A 71 -2.66 -7.71 -1.19
N LEU A 72 -2.30 -8.98 -1.35
CA LEU A 72 -2.32 -9.67 -2.64
C LEU A 72 -3.75 -9.76 -3.22
N ARG A 73 -4.76 -9.90 -2.36
CA ARG A 73 -6.17 -9.97 -2.77
C ARG A 73 -6.79 -8.61 -3.08
N LEU A 74 -6.51 -7.61 -2.26
CA LEU A 74 -7.25 -6.34 -2.25
C LEU A 74 -6.49 -5.18 -2.87
N LEU A 75 -5.15 -5.22 -2.83
CA LEU A 75 -4.33 -4.08 -3.22
C LEU A 75 -3.71 -4.25 -4.59
N LEU A 76 -3.33 -5.45 -5.03
CA LEU A 76 -2.72 -5.62 -6.35
C LEU A 76 -3.74 -5.60 -7.48
N ASP A 77 -3.98 -4.41 -8.02
CA ASP A 77 -4.89 -4.17 -9.15
C ASP A 77 -4.12 -4.02 -10.47
N PRO A 78 -4.25 -4.97 -11.42
CA PRO A 78 -3.57 -4.90 -12.71
C PRO A 78 -4.13 -3.84 -13.66
N TRP A 79 -5.29 -3.25 -13.38
CA TRP A 79 -5.81 -2.09 -14.10
C TRP A 79 -5.37 -0.75 -13.48
N SER A 80 -4.67 -0.77 -12.35
CA SER A 80 -4.34 0.48 -11.66
C SER A 80 -3.31 1.31 -12.41
N GLY A 81 -3.57 2.62 -12.52
CA GLY A 81 -2.63 3.64 -13.00
C GLY A 81 -1.69 4.18 -11.92
N GLN A 82 -1.66 3.56 -10.75
CA GLN A 82 -0.97 4.09 -9.57
C GLN A 82 -0.55 2.99 -8.61
N GLY A 83 0.49 3.25 -7.83
CA GLY A 83 1.05 2.29 -6.90
C GLY A 83 2.52 2.58 -6.63
N TRP A 84 3.29 1.52 -6.44
CA TRP A 84 4.72 1.60 -6.21
C TRP A 84 5.50 1.03 -7.39
N LEU A 85 6.56 1.71 -7.81
CA LEU A 85 7.47 1.25 -8.84
C LEU A 85 8.87 1.05 -8.23
N SER A 86 9.33 -0.20 -8.20
CA SER A 86 10.64 -0.55 -7.67
C SER A 86 11.78 -0.09 -8.58
N THR A 87 13.01 -0.14 -8.07
CA THR A 87 14.23 0.23 -8.82
C THR A 87 14.52 -0.66 -10.03
N ASP A 88 14.07 -1.92 -9.99
CA ASP A 88 14.20 -2.89 -11.07
C ASP A 88 13.05 -2.86 -12.10
N GLY A 89 12.08 -1.95 -11.94
CA GLY A 89 10.98 -1.74 -12.88
C GLY A 89 9.74 -2.61 -12.62
N ARG A 90 9.61 -3.24 -11.45
CA ARG A 90 8.37 -3.95 -11.08
C ARG A 90 7.34 -2.95 -10.54
N PHE A 91 6.14 -2.98 -11.11
CA PHE A 91 5.05 -2.10 -10.71
C PHE A 91 4.04 -2.83 -9.83
N TYR A 92 3.81 -2.32 -8.63
CA TYR A 92 2.88 -2.83 -7.65
C TYR A 92 1.67 -1.89 -7.61
N GLY A 93 0.73 -2.12 -8.53
CA GLY A 93 -0.46 -1.29 -8.68
C GLY A 93 -1.39 -1.39 -7.47
N CYS A 94 -1.99 -0.27 -7.05
CA CYS A 94 -2.94 -0.20 -5.94
C CYS A 94 -4.09 0.78 -6.15
N SER A 95 -5.18 0.64 -5.39
CA SER A 95 -6.28 1.61 -5.39
C SER A 95 -5.87 2.94 -4.75
N PHE A 96 -6.69 3.99 -4.95
CA PHE A 96 -6.38 5.34 -4.48
C PHE A 96 -6.41 5.36 -2.95
N PHE A 97 -5.34 5.90 -2.33
CA PHE A 97 -5.01 5.85 -0.90
C PHE A 97 -4.40 4.56 -0.34
N ALA A 98 -4.15 3.53 -1.15
CA ALA A 98 -3.58 2.26 -0.67
C ALA A 98 -2.04 2.15 -0.75
N HIS A 99 -1.33 3.22 -1.12
CA HIS A 99 0.14 3.20 -1.22
C HIS A 99 0.82 2.82 0.09
N ASP A 100 0.36 3.37 1.21
CA ASP A 100 0.91 3.10 2.54
C ASP A 100 0.65 1.65 2.95
N ASP A 101 -0.58 1.18 2.72
CA ASP A 101 -1.00 -0.19 3.04
C ASP A 101 -0.21 -1.21 2.22
N LEU A 102 0.03 -0.94 0.93
CA LEU A 102 0.83 -1.81 0.07
C LEU A 102 2.32 -1.81 0.48
N ALA A 103 2.88 -0.64 0.80
CA ALA A 103 4.24 -0.54 1.31
C ALA A 103 4.42 -1.38 2.59
N HIS A 104 3.45 -1.28 3.48
CA HIS A 104 3.51 -1.94 4.76
C HIS A 104 3.29 -3.45 4.68
N ALA A 105 2.21 -3.88 4.03
CA ALA A 105 1.74 -5.27 4.05
C ALA A 105 2.47 -6.16 3.04
N LEU A 106 2.89 -5.61 1.90
CA LEU A 106 3.56 -6.40 0.85
C LEU A 106 5.07 -6.27 0.91
N LEU A 107 5.57 -5.05 1.15
CA LEU A 107 7.00 -4.76 1.09
C LEU A 107 7.64 -4.74 2.47
N GLY A 108 6.85 -4.79 3.55
CA GLY A 108 7.34 -4.81 4.93
C GLY A 108 8.08 -3.53 5.34
N ARG A 109 7.87 -2.42 4.63
CA ARG A 109 8.67 -1.19 4.75
C ARG A 109 7.79 0.03 4.94
N HIS A 110 8.34 1.03 5.64
CA HIS A 110 7.70 2.33 5.69
C HIS A 110 7.88 3.07 4.35
N VAL A 111 6.93 3.94 4.04
CA VAL A 111 6.93 4.74 2.80
C VAL A 111 8.23 5.50 2.59
N GLY A 112 8.73 6.18 3.63
CA GLY A 112 10.00 6.91 3.57
C GLY A 112 11.19 5.99 3.26
N GLU A 113 11.21 4.75 3.77
CA GLU A 113 12.28 3.81 3.49
C GLU A 113 12.27 3.37 2.01
N LEU A 114 11.10 3.16 1.42
CA LEU A 114 10.97 2.83 0.00
C LEU A 114 11.50 3.97 -0.88
N GLU A 115 11.09 5.19 -0.58
CA GLU A 115 11.55 6.39 -1.30
C GLU A 115 13.07 6.58 -1.15
N ASP A 116 13.62 6.38 0.05
CA ASP A 116 15.06 6.40 0.32
C ASP A 116 15.82 5.26 -0.38
N ALA A 117 15.13 4.18 -0.73
CA ALA A 117 15.68 3.09 -1.55
C ALA A 117 15.54 3.35 -3.07
N GLY A 118 14.98 4.49 -3.48
CA GLY A 118 14.81 4.85 -4.90
C GLY A 118 13.56 4.25 -5.55
N TRP A 119 12.59 3.80 -4.74
CA TRP A 119 11.27 3.44 -5.26
C TRP A 119 10.50 4.72 -5.62
N ILE A 120 9.65 4.62 -6.64
CA ILE A 120 8.86 5.72 -7.16
C ILE A 120 7.40 5.52 -6.77
N ARG A 121 6.78 6.57 -6.24
CA ARG A 121 5.34 6.59 -5.99
C ARG A 121 4.64 7.05 -7.26
N VAL A 122 3.80 6.19 -7.81
CA VAL A 122 3.04 6.45 -9.03
C VAL A 122 1.60 6.78 -8.65
N HIS A 123 1.07 7.87 -9.17
CA HIS A 123 -0.33 8.29 -9.10
C HIS A 123 -0.92 8.29 -10.52
N ALA A 124 -2.25 8.23 -10.64
CA ALA A 124 -2.90 8.07 -11.94
C ALA A 124 -2.53 9.18 -12.95
N ASP A 125 -2.19 10.38 -12.48
CA ASP A 125 -1.87 11.54 -13.31
C ASP A 125 -0.44 12.07 -13.14
N SER A 126 0.36 11.45 -12.28
CA SER A 126 1.67 11.98 -11.88
C SER A 126 2.51 10.90 -11.20
N PHE A 127 3.82 11.09 -11.12
CA PHE A 127 4.65 10.30 -10.22
C PHE A 127 5.51 11.22 -9.37
N ARG A 128 5.87 10.75 -8.19
CA ARG A 128 6.68 11.47 -7.21
C ARG A 128 7.91 10.66 -6.86
N MET A 129 9.01 11.39 -6.72
CA MET A 129 10.28 10.91 -6.17
C MET A 129 10.56 11.73 -4.92
N SER A 130 11.37 11.18 -4.01
CA SER A 130 11.82 11.96 -2.85
C SER A 130 12.57 13.22 -3.33
N PRO A 131 12.14 14.43 -2.93
CA PRO A 131 12.85 15.65 -3.30
C PRO A 131 14.21 15.77 -2.60
N VAL A 132 14.41 15.00 -1.52
CA VAL A 132 15.64 14.97 -0.71
C VAL A 132 16.76 14.21 -1.43
N PHE A 133 16.40 13.22 -2.26
CA PHE A 133 17.33 12.43 -3.03
C PHE A 133 16.95 12.53 -4.51
N ARG A 134 17.58 13.46 -5.24
CA ARG A 134 17.53 13.54 -6.70
C ARG A 134 18.18 12.30 -7.34
N ARG A 135 17.67 11.11 -7.07
CA ARG A 135 18.11 9.87 -7.70
C ARG A 135 17.54 9.82 -9.11
N GLU A 136 18.40 9.49 -10.06
CA GLU A 136 18.01 9.31 -11.44
C GLU A 136 17.07 8.09 -11.55
N THR A 137 15.97 8.27 -12.26
CA THR A 137 15.06 7.18 -12.63
C THR A 137 15.83 6.15 -13.47
N THR A 138 15.76 4.88 -13.09
CA THR A 138 16.47 3.84 -13.86
C THR A 138 15.83 3.64 -15.24
N ALA A 139 16.59 3.13 -16.21
CA ALA A 139 16.04 2.82 -17.54
C ALA A 139 14.84 1.86 -17.48
N ARG A 140 14.83 0.91 -16.52
CA ARG A 140 13.70 0.00 -16.32
C ARG A 140 12.47 0.71 -15.74
N GLN A 141 12.68 1.63 -14.81
CA GLN A 141 11.60 2.46 -14.28
C GLN A 141 11.00 3.35 -15.38
N ILE A 142 11.82 3.99 -16.22
CA ILE A 142 11.38 4.77 -17.37
C ILE A 142 10.56 3.91 -18.34
N ALA A 143 11.05 2.72 -18.69
CA ALA A 143 10.33 1.81 -19.58
C ALA A 143 8.97 1.40 -19.02
N THR A 144 8.88 1.21 -17.70
CA THR A 144 7.64 0.86 -17.02
C THR A 144 6.66 2.04 -16.98
N LEU A 145 7.13 3.25 -16.67
CA LEU A 145 6.31 4.46 -16.73
C LEU A 145 5.76 4.71 -18.14
N ALA A 146 6.58 4.51 -19.17
CA ALA A 146 6.12 4.61 -20.56
C ALA A 146 5.05 3.55 -20.88
N ALA A 147 5.25 2.30 -20.43
CA ALA A 147 4.27 1.23 -20.61
C ALA A 147 2.95 1.49 -19.87
N LEU A 148 3.00 2.18 -18.72
CA LEU A 148 1.85 2.66 -17.96
C LEU A 148 1.13 3.85 -18.61
N GLY A 149 1.73 4.47 -19.65
CA GLY A 149 1.13 5.57 -20.40
C GLY A 149 1.57 6.98 -19.98
N PHE A 150 2.64 7.11 -19.19
CA PHE A 150 3.18 8.43 -18.83
C PHE A 150 3.88 9.08 -20.03
N ALA A 151 3.30 10.19 -20.51
CA ALA A 151 3.79 10.93 -21.67
C ALA A 151 5.20 11.52 -21.48
N ASP A 152 5.55 11.88 -20.25
CA ASP A 152 6.89 12.34 -19.88
C ASP A 152 7.38 11.53 -18.68
N SER A 153 8.03 10.40 -18.98
CA SER A 153 8.58 9.49 -17.97
C SER A 153 9.81 10.05 -17.25
N HIS A 154 10.28 11.25 -17.64
CA HIS A 154 11.42 11.94 -17.05
C HIS A 154 11.03 13.16 -16.21
N ALA A 155 9.77 13.61 -16.27
CA ALA A 155 9.27 14.77 -15.51
C ALA A 155 8.24 14.35 -14.45
N PRO A 156 8.68 14.15 -13.19
CA PRO A 156 7.78 13.93 -12.06
C PRO A 156 6.75 15.06 -11.94
N GLY A 157 5.49 14.72 -11.66
CA GLY A 157 4.42 15.72 -11.48
C GLY A 157 3.77 16.25 -12.77
N GLY A 158 4.19 15.79 -13.96
CA GLY A 158 3.54 16.16 -15.22
C GLY A 158 2.12 15.59 -15.34
N ARG A 159 1.10 16.44 -15.20
CA ARG A 159 -0.32 16.06 -15.36
C ARG A 159 -0.67 15.86 -16.83
N ARG A 160 -0.63 14.62 -17.32
CA ARG A 160 -1.27 14.27 -18.60
C ARG A 160 -2.01 12.95 -18.48
N THR A 161 -3.21 12.95 -19.04
CA THR A 161 -4.31 12.03 -18.76
C THR A 161 -3.95 10.58 -19.05
N TRP A 162 -3.80 9.80 -18.00
CA TRP A 162 -3.98 8.35 -18.06
C TRP A 162 -5.46 8.05 -18.33
N ARG A 163 -5.75 7.13 -19.26
CA ARG A 163 -7.08 6.55 -19.41
C ARG A 163 -7.06 5.17 -18.76
N GLU A 164 -7.88 4.99 -17.73
CA GLU A 164 -8.12 3.66 -17.17
C GLU A 164 -8.65 2.75 -18.29
N PRO A 165 -7.97 1.64 -18.60
CA PRO A 165 -8.51 0.68 -19.53
C PRO A 165 -9.82 0.13 -18.95
N PRO A 166 -10.87 -0.02 -19.75
CA PRO A 166 -12.14 -0.57 -19.30
C PRO A 166 -11.93 -1.93 -18.60
N ARG A 167 -12.56 -2.10 -17.42
CA ARG A 167 -12.40 -3.31 -16.59
C ARG A 167 -13.03 -4.57 -17.21
N ASP A 168 -13.84 -4.41 -18.25
CA ASP A 168 -14.40 -5.47 -19.08
C ASP A 168 -13.41 -5.98 -20.15
N GLN A 169 -12.27 -5.31 -20.34
CA GLN A 169 -11.17 -5.77 -21.18
C GLN A 169 -10.11 -6.51 -20.36
N PRO A 170 -9.29 -7.37 -21.01
CA PRO A 170 -8.18 -8.03 -20.34
C PRO A 170 -7.31 -7.03 -19.58
N PRO A 171 -6.87 -7.37 -18.35
CA PRO A 171 -6.03 -6.48 -17.58
C PRO A 171 -4.76 -6.18 -18.34
N PRO A 172 -4.34 -4.91 -18.38
CA PRO A 172 -3.00 -4.60 -18.79
C PRO A 172 -2.00 -5.34 -17.90
N ARG A 173 -0.88 -5.79 -18.47
CA ARG A 173 0.11 -6.58 -17.73
C ARG A 173 1.03 -5.68 -16.90
N TYR A 174 0.49 -4.99 -15.90
CA TYR A 174 1.27 -4.04 -15.10
C TYR A 174 1.46 -4.45 -13.65
N ALA A 175 0.47 -5.03 -12.98
CA ALA A 175 0.63 -5.39 -11.56
C ALA A 175 1.53 -6.63 -11.39
N TYR A 176 2.72 -6.39 -10.85
CA TYR A 176 3.60 -7.39 -10.32
C TYR A 176 3.00 -8.02 -9.08
N ARG A 177 2.87 -9.35 -9.09
CA ARG A 177 2.54 -10.16 -7.92
C ARG A 177 3.81 -10.89 -7.48
N PRO A 178 4.40 -10.55 -6.32
CA PRO A 178 5.57 -11.26 -5.83
C PRO A 178 5.23 -12.74 -5.62
N ALA A 179 6.15 -13.64 -5.98
CA ALA A 179 5.99 -15.04 -5.64
C ALA A 179 6.01 -15.21 -4.11
N ALA A 180 5.30 -16.19 -3.58
CA ALA A 180 5.19 -16.42 -2.14
C ALA A 180 6.54 -16.59 -1.40
N LYS A 181 7.65 -16.82 -2.14
CA LYS A 181 9.02 -17.01 -1.66
C LYS A 181 9.97 -15.81 -1.88
N GLU A 182 9.52 -14.71 -2.50
CA GLU A 182 10.40 -13.60 -2.88
C GLU A 182 10.47 -12.43 -1.88
N VAL A 183 9.89 -12.56 -0.68
CA VAL A 183 9.99 -11.56 0.40
C VAL A 183 10.16 -12.25 1.74
#